data_AF-A0A534J419-F1
#
_entry.id   AF-A0A534J419-F1
#
_cell.length_a   1.000
_cell.length_b   1.000
_cell.length_c   1.000
_cell.angle_alpha   90.00
_cell.angle_beta   90.00
_cell.angle_gamma   90.00
#
_symmetry.space_group_name_H-M   'P 1'
#
loop_
_entity.id
_entity.type
_entity.pdbx_description
1 polymer ?
#
loop_
_entity_poly.entity_id
_entity_poly.type
_entity_poly.pdbx_seq_one_letter_code
_entity_poly.pdbx_strand_id
1 'polypeptide(L)' 'MPRLSKKFGLRFVAGPYVTNEHRIVAIVKGAKIENVSDFLLENGFLQWNSTHMTPAQPIEEGLEQIGKLKPIY' A
#
# COMPACT_ATOMS: atom_id res chain seq x y z
N MET A 1 -7.19 14.11 -2.78
CA MET A 1 -6.06 13.15 -2.90
C MET A 1 -4.66 13.74 -2.80
N PRO A 2 -4.14 14.63 -3.69
CA PRO A 2 -2.71 15.00 -3.69
C PRO A 2 -2.25 15.84 -2.49
N ARG A 3 -3.13 16.70 -1.97
CA ARG A 3 -2.84 17.49 -0.76
C ARG A 3 -2.81 16.62 0.50
N LEU A 4 -3.73 15.66 0.58
CA LEU A 4 -3.83 14.77 1.73
C LEU A 4 -2.70 13.74 1.76
N SER A 5 -2.30 13.21 0.60
CA SER A 5 -1.14 12.30 0.54
C SER A 5 0.14 12.99 1.01
N LYS A 6 0.35 14.27 0.63
CA LYS A 6 1.47 15.07 1.14
C LYS A 6 1.43 15.28 2.66
N LYS A 7 0.25 15.52 3.23
CA LYS A 7 0.06 15.66 4.69
C LYS A 7 0.56 14.44 5.46
N PHE A 8 0.32 13.24 4.92
CA PHE A 8 0.76 11.97 5.51
C PHE A 8 2.15 11.49 5.02
N GLY A 9 2.87 12.32 4.26
CA GLY A 9 4.19 11.96 3.72
C GLY A 9 4.16 10.83 2.69
N LEU A 10 3.00 10.60 2.05
CA LEU A 10 2.81 9.58 1.03
C LEU A 10 3.07 10.13 -0.38
N ARG A 11 3.78 9.34 -1.18
CA ARG A 11 4.03 9.62 -2.60
C ARG A 11 3.48 8.48 -3.44
N PHE A 12 2.64 8.80 -4.41
CA PHE A 12 2.21 7.82 -5.41
C PHE A 12 3.38 7.48 -6.33
N VAL A 13 3.75 6.20 -6.37
CA VAL A 13 4.76 5.64 -7.28
C VAL A 13 4.10 5.23 -8.59
N ALA A 14 2.90 4.65 -8.51
CA ALA A 14 2.08 4.28 -9.66
C ALA A 14 0.59 4.34 -9.31
N GLY A 15 -0.25 4.57 -10.33
CA GLY A 15 -1.69 4.73 -10.17
C GLY A 15 -2.11 6.11 -9.63
N PRO A 16 -3.36 6.27 -9.15
CA PRO A 16 -4.37 5.22 -9.01
C PRO A 16 -4.91 4.72 -10.35
N TYR A 17 -5.06 3.40 -10.47
CA TYR A 17 -5.69 2.72 -11.60
C TYR A 17 -7.06 2.20 -11.18
N VAL A 18 -8.06 2.36 -12.05
CA VAL A 18 -9.41 1.81 -11.84
C VAL A 18 -9.53 0.53 -12.67
N THR A 19 -9.97 -0.55 -12.05
CA THR A 19 -10.26 -1.81 -12.75
C THR A 19 -11.75 -1.91 -13.11
N ASN A 20 -12.08 -2.83 -14.00
CA ASN A 20 -13.46 -3.19 -14.31
C ASN A 20 -14.18 -3.93 -13.16
N GLU A 21 -13.48 -4.30 -12.09
CA GLU A 21 -14.04 -4.96 -10.89
C GLU A 21 -14.41 -3.95 -9.78
N HIS A 22 -14.57 -2.67 -10.11
CA HIS A 22 -14.78 -1.60 -9.12
C HIS A 22 -13.67 -1.52 -8.05
N ARG A 23 -12.43 -1.88 -8.43
CA ARG A 23 -11.26 -1.77 -7.54
C ARG A 23 -10.35 -0.65 -8.00
N ILE A 24 -9.78 0.05 -7.02
CA ILE A 24 -8.72 1.03 -7.25
C ILE A 24 -7.42 0.43 -6.74
N VAL A 25 -6.40 0.42 -7.60
CA VAL A 25 -5.06 -0.06 -7.25
C VAL A 25 -4.08 1.10 -7.36
N ALA A 26 -3.28 1.31 -6.32
CA ALA A 26 -2.23 2.31 -6.31
C ALA A 26 -1.00 1.76 -5.59
N ILE A 27 0.19 2.12 -6.09
CA ILE A 27 1.45 1.86 -5.41
C ILE A 27 1.88 3.16 -4.76
N VAL A 28 2.00 3.15 -3.44
CA VAL A 28 2.38 4.31 -2.64
C VAL A 28 3.69 4.03 -1.91
N LYS A 29 4.56 5.04 -1.87
CA LYS A 29 5.76 5.07 -1.04
C LYS A 29 5.48 5.95 0.17
N GLY A 30 5.69 5.38 1.35
CA GLY A 30 5.59 6.05 2.65
C GLY A 30 6.64 5.49 3.60
N ALA A 31 6.87 6.17 4.72
CA ALA A 31 7.82 5.72 5.74
C ALA A 31 7.27 4.57 6.60
N LYS A 32 5.95 4.52 6.77
CA LYS A 32 5.23 3.63 7.68
C LYS A 32 3.88 3.24 7.07
N ILE A 33 3.42 2.02 7.34
CA ILE A 33 2.14 1.53 6.80
C ILE A 33 0.96 2.24 7.46
N GLU A 34 1.12 2.65 8.70
CA GLU A 34 0.13 3.41 9.48
C GLU A 34 -0.24 4.72 8.77
N ASN A 35 0.73 5.40 8.13
CA ASN A 35 0.46 6.61 7.36
C ASN A 35 -0.50 6.37 6.18
N VAL A 36 -0.45 5.17 5.58
CA VAL A 36 -1.37 4.77 4.51
C VAL A 36 -2.77 4.52 5.08
N SER A 37 -2.86 3.84 6.22
CA SER A 37 -4.11 3.63 6.94
C SER A 37 -4.79 4.96 7.32
N ASP A 38 -4.04 5.90 7.90
CA ASP A 38 -4.56 7.21 8.30
C ASP A 38 -5.03 8.03 7.09
N PHE A 39 -4.28 7.97 5.98
CA PHE A 39 -4.69 8.60 4.73
C PHE A 39 -6.00 8.03 4.18
N LEU A 40 -6.19 6.71 4.25
CA LEU A 40 -7.42 6.05 3.80
C LEU A 40 -8.60 6.37 4.71
N LEU A 41 -8.34 6.54 6.01
CA LEU A 41 -9.35 6.91 7.00
C LEU A 41 -9.82 8.35 6.75
N GLU A 42 -8.88 9.30 6.62
CA GLU A 42 -9.21 10.72 6.44
C GLU A 42 -9.83 11.01 5.06
N ASN A 43 -9.52 10.23 4.01
CA ASN A 43 -10.23 10.34 2.73
C ASN A 43 -11.62 9.67 2.73
N GLY A 44 -12.00 8.97 3.80
CA GLY A 44 -13.28 8.26 3.89
C GLY A 44 -13.37 6.98 3.07
N PHE A 45 -12.26 6.46 2.51
CA PHE A 45 -12.29 5.22 1.74
C PHE A 45 -12.58 4.00 2.60
N LEU A 46 -12.06 3.98 3.83
CA LEU A 46 -12.26 2.89 4.78
C LEU A 46 -13.73 2.67 5.19
N GLN A 47 -14.57 3.71 5.17
CA GLN A 47 -15.96 3.60 5.63
C GLN A 47 -16.85 2.84 4.65
N TRP A 48 -16.58 2.95 3.35
CA TRP A 48 -17.47 2.45 2.29
C TRP A 48 -16.82 1.39 1.40
N ASN A 49 -15.54 1.05 1.61
CA ASN A 49 -14.80 0.14 0.75
C ASN A 49 -14.00 -0.88 1.58
N SER A 50 -13.85 -2.09 1.03
CA SER A 50 -12.84 -3.03 1.50
C SER A 50 -11.47 -2.59 0.98
N THR A 51 -10.52 -2.41 1.90
CA THR A 51 -9.14 -2.06 1.56
C THR A 51 -8.22 -3.24 1.85
N HIS A 52 -7.36 -3.57 0.88
CA HIS A 52 -6.25 -4.50 1.09
C HIS A 52 -4.93 -3.76 0.91
N MET A 53 -4.01 -3.93 1.86
CA MET A 53 -2.69 -3.31 1.84
C MET A 53 -1.64 -4.40 1.97
N THR A 54 -0.65 -4.38 1.07
CA THR A 54 0.46 -5.32 1.09
C THR A 54 1.76 -4.53 1.13
N PRO A 55 2.57 -4.67 2.21
CA PRO A 55 3.93 -4.14 2.22
C PRO A 55 4.72 -4.76 1.08
N ALA A 56 5.38 -3.93 0.27
CA ALA A 56 6.24 -4.38 -0.82
C ALA A 56 7.70 -4.07 -0.50
N GLN A 57 8.58 -4.97 -0.91
CA GLN A 57 10.03 -4.83 -0.82
C GLN A 57 10.68 -5.11 -2.18
N PRO A 58 11.93 -4.66 -2.42
CA PRO A 58 12.69 -5.05 -3.61
C PRO A 58 12.76 -6.57 -3.75
N ILE A 59 12.77 -7.05 -5.00
CA ILE A 59 12.70 -8.48 -5.29
C ILE A 59 13.96 -9.21 -4.77
N GLU A 60 15.11 -8.57 -4.84
CA GLU A 60 16.39 -9.12 -4.38
C GLU A 60 16.36 -9.40 -2.87
N GLU A 61 15.88 -8.43 -2.08
CA GLU A 61 15.73 -8.56 -0.63
C GLU A 61 14.67 -9.61 -0.26
N GLY A 62 13.55 -9.62 -1.00
CA GLY A 62 12.48 -10.59 -0.79
C GLY A 62 12.93 -12.03 -1.04
N LEU A 63 13.69 -12.27 -2.11
CA LEU A 63 14.23 -13.60 -2.42
C LEU A 63 15.24 -14.06 -1.37
N GLU A 64 16.10 -13.17 -0.87
CA GLU A 64 17.04 -13.49 0.19
C GLU A 64 16.31 -13.88 1.49
N GLN A 65 15.26 -13.15 1.86
CA GLN A 65 14.44 -13.49 3.03
C GLN A 65 13.73 -14.83 2.86
N ILE A 66 13.12 -15.06 1.69
CA ILE A 66 12.43 -16.33 1.39
C ILE A 66 13.41 -17.51 1.49
N GLY A 67 14.63 -17.37 0.98
CA GLY A 67 15.67 -18.40 1.08
C GLY A 67 16.13 -18.69 2.52
N LYS A 68 15.98 -17.73 3.45
CA LYS A 68 16.28 -17.90 4.88
C LYS A 68 15.12 -18.52 5.67
N LEU A 69 13.91 -18.52 5.13
CA LEU A 69 12.76 -19.15 5.79
C LEU A 69 12.98 -20.66 5.85
N LYS A 70 12.99 -21.21 7.06
CA LYS A 70 12.95 -22.65 7.24
C LYS A 70 11.54 -23.15 6.94
N PRO A 71 11.39 -24.29 6.24
CA PRO A 71 10.09 -24.94 6.12
C PRO A 71 9.49 -25.17 7.51
N ILE A 72 8.16 -25.09 7.60
CA ILE A 72 7.43 -25.31 8.87
C ILE A 72 7.42 -26.81 9.23
N TYR A 73 8.02 -27.69 8.43
CA TYR A 73 8.16 -29.12 8.68
C TYR A 73 9.60 -29.60 8.46
#